data_AF-A0A2G8SLE0-F1
#
_entry.id   AF-A0A2G8SLE0-F1
#
_cell.length_a   1.000
_cell.length_b   1.000
_cell.length_c   1.000
_cell.angle_alpha   90.00
_cell.angle_beta   90.00
_cell.angle_gamma   90.00
#
_symmetry.space_group_name_H-M   'P 1'
#
loop_
_entity.id
_entity.type
_entity.pdbx_description
1 polymer ?
#
loop_
_entity_poly.entity_id
_entity_poly.type
_entity_poly.pdbx_seq_one_letter_code
_entity_poly.pdbx_strand_id
1 'polypeptide(L)'
;MKFAAVVAMIASAAVVSATPVNVPRAGFTLQNGIDAKNLNQKFASLNANSPCTSGENACVGTDFAQCANGRFVTFPCNTGLICAALPLVLSPGTSIACTTAADRDARIARTGA
;
A
#
# COMPACT_ATOMS: atom_id res chain seq x y z
N MET A 1 -70.36 4.89 19.96
CA MET A 1 -69.14 5.09 20.77
C MET A 1 -68.05 4.20 20.19
N LYS A 2 -66.96 4.83 19.75
CA LYS A 2 -65.77 4.25 19.11
C LYS A 2 -64.89 3.57 20.16
N PHE A 3 -64.30 2.40 19.88
CA PHE A 3 -62.95 2.07 20.39
C PHE A 3 -62.22 1.16 19.40
N ALA A 4 -61.05 1.63 18.95
CA ALA A 4 -60.11 0.97 18.07
C ALA A 4 -59.12 0.16 18.90
N ALA A 5 -58.63 -0.97 18.36
CA ALA A 5 -57.48 -1.67 18.91
C ALA A 5 -56.42 -1.80 17.80
N VAL A 6 -55.33 -1.05 17.92
CA VAL A 6 -54.13 -1.18 17.09
C VAL A 6 -53.13 -2.01 17.88
N VAL A 7 -52.80 -3.20 17.38
CA VAL A 7 -51.76 -4.07 17.93
C VAL A 7 -50.42 -3.64 17.35
N ALA A 8 -49.53 -3.11 18.19
CA ALA A 8 -48.17 -2.75 17.79
C ALA A 8 -47.23 -3.96 18.01
N MET A 9 -46.66 -4.50 16.94
CA MET A 9 -45.58 -5.50 17.01
C MET A 9 -44.26 -4.79 17.31
N ILE A 10 -43.61 -5.17 18.39
CA ILE A 10 -42.31 -4.63 18.81
C ILE A 10 -41.23 -5.54 18.22
N ALA A 11 -40.45 -5.03 17.26
CA ALA A 11 -39.29 -5.73 16.70
C ALA A 11 -38.04 -5.43 17.55
N SER A 12 -37.46 -6.46 18.16
CA SER A 12 -36.24 -6.36 18.97
C SER A 12 -34.99 -6.37 18.07
N ALA A 13 -34.29 -5.25 17.97
CA ALA A 13 -32.98 -5.19 17.32
C ALA A 13 -31.86 -5.52 18.33
N ALA A 14 -31.11 -6.60 18.11
CA ALA A 14 -29.91 -6.90 18.89
C ALA A 14 -28.76 -5.97 18.45
N VAL A 15 -28.25 -5.15 19.37
CA VAL A 15 -27.06 -4.32 19.14
C VAL A 15 -25.81 -5.17 19.32
N VAL A 16 -25.07 -5.41 18.22
CA VAL A 16 -23.74 -6.05 18.28
C VAL A 16 -22.70 -4.96 18.46
N SER A 17 -22.08 -4.89 19.63
CA SER A 17 -20.97 -3.98 19.92
C SER A 17 -19.65 -4.62 19.49
N ALA A 18 -19.06 -4.12 18.39
CA ALA A 18 -17.70 -4.49 18.00
C ALA A 18 -16.70 -3.53 18.66
N THR A 19 -15.88 -4.01 19.59
CA THR A 19 -14.77 -3.24 20.14
C THR A 19 -13.56 -3.33 19.20
N PRO A 20 -12.92 -2.21 18.84
CA PRO A 20 -11.69 -2.26 18.05
C PRO A 20 -10.59 -2.90 18.89
N VAL A 21 -10.07 -4.04 18.42
CA VAL A 21 -8.87 -4.66 19.00
C VAL A 21 -7.66 -3.87 18.54
N ASN A 22 -6.98 -3.20 19.47
CA ASN A 22 -5.72 -2.53 19.19
C ASN A 22 -4.60 -3.56 19.15
N VAL A 23 -4.29 -4.07 17.95
CA VAL A 23 -3.11 -4.92 17.73
C VAL A 23 -1.88 -4.02 17.65
N PRO A 24 -0.88 -4.19 18.54
CA PRO A 24 0.34 -3.40 18.48
C PRO A 24 1.01 -3.58 17.11
N ARG A 25 1.33 -2.47 16.45
CA ARG A 25 2.11 -2.50 15.21
C ARG A 25 3.56 -2.91 15.53
N ALA A 26 4.19 -3.63 14.61
CA ALA A 26 5.62 -3.89 14.71
C ALA A 26 6.40 -2.55 14.72
N GLY A 27 7.47 -2.46 15.50
CA GLY A 27 8.23 -1.21 15.70
C GLY A 27 8.80 -0.59 14.42
N PHE A 28 8.96 -1.39 13.35
CA PHE A 28 9.43 -0.93 12.04
C PHE A 28 8.30 -0.44 11.11
N THR A 29 7.03 -0.59 11.48
CA THR A 29 5.90 -0.36 10.57
C THR A 29 5.90 1.07 10.02
N LEU A 30 5.99 2.08 10.89
CA LEU A 30 6.01 3.49 10.47
C LEU A 30 7.22 3.79 9.58
N GLN A 31 8.41 3.34 9.99
CA GLN A 31 9.65 3.57 9.24
C GLN A 31 9.58 2.96 7.84
N ASN A 32 9.08 1.73 7.71
CA ASN A 32 8.91 1.08 6.41
C ASN A 32 8.02 1.90 5.47
N GLY A 33 6.97 2.54 6.00
CA GLY A 33 6.10 3.42 5.20
C GLY A 33 6.79 4.69 4.75
N ILE A 34 7.55 5.33 5.64
CA ILE A 34 8.37 6.51 5.32
C ILE A 34 9.40 6.16 4.25
N ASP A 35 10.11 5.05 4.42
CA ASP A 35 11.11 4.56 3.47
C ASP A 35 10.47 4.26 2.10
N ALA A 36 9.28 3.65 2.08
CA ALA A 36 8.54 3.40 0.84
C ALA A 36 8.15 4.71 0.15
N LYS A 37 7.68 5.73 0.88
CA LYS A 37 7.38 7.06 0.31
C LYS A 37 8.63 7.69 -0.31
N ASN A 38 9.74 7.70 0.43
CA ASN A 38 11.00 8.27 -0.03
C ASN A 38 11.55 7.54 -1.26
N LEU A 39 11.44 6.20 -1.30
CA LEU A 39 11.84 5.41 -2.47
C LEU A 39 10.98 5.72 -3.69
N ASN A 40 9.65 5.80 -3.55
CA ASN A 40 8.79 6.17 -4.67
C ASN A 40 9.08 7.59 -5.18
N GLN A 41 9.42 8.53 -4.30
CA GLN A 41 9.88 9.87 -4.68
C GLN A 41 11.22 9.83 -5.43
N LYS A 42 12.18 9.04 -4.96
CA LYS A 42 13.46 8.81 -5.68
C LYS A 42 13.21 8.24 -7.06
N PHE A 43 12.34 7.24 -7.19
CA PHE A 43 12.04 6.59 -8.47
C PHE A 43 11.40 7.55 -9.49
N ALA A 44 10.61 8.52 -9.03
CA ALA A 44 10.04 9.54 -9.91
C ALA A 44 11.08 10.42 -10.63
N SER A 45 12.32 10.50 -10.11
CA SER A 45 13.41 11.21 -10.78
C SER A 45 14.30 10.32 -11.65
N LEU A 46 14.04 9.01 -11.72
CA LEU A 46 14.85 8.07 -12.50
C LEU A 46 14.32 7.92 -13.93
N ASN A 47 15.24 7.67 -14.84
CA ASN A 47 14.96 7.21 -16.20
C ASN A 47 15.93 6.08 -16.58
N ALA A 48 15.76 5.47 -17.75
CA ALA A 48 16.60 4.35 -18.19
C ALA A 48 18.11 4.67 -18.27
N ASN A 49 18.46 5.95 -18.45
CA ASN A 49 19.85 6.43 -18.53
C ASN A 49 20.40 6.90 -17.18
N SER A 50 19.60 6.90 -16.10
CA SER A 50 20.10 7.23 -14.77
C SER A 50 21.20 6.26 -14.36
N PRO A 51 22.33 6.75 -13.81
CA PRO A 51 23.39 5.89 -13.32
C PRO A 51 22.89 5.07 -12.13
N CYS A 52 23.30 3.81 -12.05
CA CYS A 52 22.88 2.88 -11.00
C CYS A 52 23.97 1.85 -10.68
N THR A 53 23.81 1.14 -9.56
CA THR A 53 24.73 0.05 -9.17
C THR A 53 24.21 -1.29 -9.68
N SER A 54 25.06 -2.13 -10.29
CA SER A 54 24.64 -3.44 -10.81
C SER A 54 23.89 -4.26 -9.76
N GLY A 55 22.71 -4.77 -10.11
CA GLY A 55 21.80 -5.48 -9.19
C GLY A 55 20.85 -4.58 -8.39
N GLU A 56 20.98 -3.25 -8.45
CA GLU A 56 19.99 -2.32 -7.89
C GLU A 56 18.66 -2.46 -8.63
N ASN A 57 17.58 -2.64 -7.87
CA ASN A 57 16.22 -2.62 -8.41
C ASN A 57 15.58 -1.26 -8.15
N ALA A 58 14.79 -0.79 -9.10
CA ALA A 58 14.09 0.49 -9.03
C ALA A 58 12.76 0.43 -9.78
N CYS A 59 12.01 1.53 -9.71
CA CYS A 59 10.97 1.82 -10.68
C CYS A 59 11.45 2.92 -11.63
N VAL A 60 11.25 2.74 -12.92
CA VAL A 60 11.51 3.77 -13.95
C VAL A 60 10.20 4.01 -14.68
N GLY A 61 9.62 5.19 -14.49
CA GLY A 61 8.23 5.43 -14.88
C GLY A 61 7.30 4.45 -14.16
N THR A 62 6.53 3.67 -14.92
CA THR A 62 5.63 2.63 -14.38
C THR A 62 6.26 1.23 -14.37
N ASP A 63 7.48 1.08 -14.90
CA ASP A 63 8.09 -0.21 -15.13
C ASP A 63 9.01 -0.61 -13.98
N PHE A 64 9.08 -1.91 -13.70
CA PHE A 64 10.13 -2.45 -12.86
C PHE A 64 11.47 -2.31 -13.59
N ALA A 65 12.53 -1.97 -12.88
CA ALA A 65 13.85 -1.87 -13.48
C ALA A 65 14.89 -2.59 -12.63
N GLN A 66 15.82 -3.25 -13.31
CA GLN A 66 17.05 -3.75 -12.70
C GLN A 66 18.24 -3.10 -13.37
N CYS A 67 19.20 -2.67 -12.55
CA CYS A 67 20.43 -2.10 -13.03
C CYS A 67 21.35 -3.20 -13.58
N ALA A 68 21.76 -3.05 -14.84
CA ALA A 68 22.78 -3.86 -15.47
C ALA A 68 23.78 -2.93 -16.19
N ASN A 69 25.07 -3.14 -15.96
CA ASN A 69 26.15 -2.35 -16.58
C ASN A 69 26.00 -0.83 -16.39
N GLY A 70 25.55 -0.40 -15.20
CA GLY A 70 25.43 1.01 -14.82
C GLY A 70 24.20 1.75 -15.35
N ARG A 71 23.25 1.03 -15.98
CA ARG A 71 21.99 1.58 -16.49
C ARG A 71 20.80 0.69 -16.14
N PHE A 72 19.62 1.28 -16.09
CA PHE A 72 18.39 0.56 -15.78
C PHE A 72 17.83 -0.13 -17.03
N VAL A 73 17.69 -1.46 -16.94
CA VAL A 73 16.91 -2.27 -17.88
C VAL A 73 15.50 -2.38 -17.33
N THR A 74 14.50 -1.96 -18.10
CA THR A 74 13.10 -1.95 -17.68
C THR A 74 12.36 -3.21 -18.11
N PHE A 75 11.42 -3.62 -17.27
CA PHE A 75 10.52 -4.74 -17.42
C PHE A 75 9.10 -4.21 -17.13
N PRO A 76 8.22 -4.16 -18.12
CA PRO A 76 6.90 -3.58 -17.94
C PRO A 76 6.08 -4.39 -16.94
N CYS A 77 5.36 -3.68 -16.07
CA CYS A 77 4.32 -4.30 -15.26
C CYS A 77 3.13 -4.70 -16.15
N ASN A 78 2.33 -5.67 -15.70
CA ASN A 78 1.13 -6.06 -16.44
C ASN A 78 0.12 -4.90 -16.54
N THR A 79 -0.83 -4.98 -17.47
CA THR A 79 -1.81 -3.91 -17.73
C THR A 79 -2.54 -3.47 -16.46
N GLY A 80 -2.58 -2.15 -16.23
CA GLY A 80 -3.22 -1.54 -15.06
C GLY A 80 -2.37 -1.53 -13.79
N LEU A 81 -1.15 -2.08 -13.83
CA LEU A 81 -0.20 -2.06 -12.72
C LEU A 81 0.93 -1.05 -12.98
N ILE A 82 1.52 -0.60 -11.88
CA ILE A 82 2.71 0.25 -11.81
C ILE A 82 3.74 -0.40 -10.90
N CYS A 83 5.02 -0.17 -11.17
CA CYS A 83 6.07 -0.43 -10.21
C CYS A 83 5.97 0.57 -9.05
N ALA A 84 6.01 0.06 -7.82
CA ALA A 84 6.10 0.90 -6.63
C ALA A 84 6.94 0.23 -5.54
N ALA A 85 7.58 1.06 -4.70
CA ALA A 85 8.10 0.60 -3.42
C ALA A 85 6.96 0.50 -2.39
N LEU A 86 6.95 -0.59 -1.62
CA LEU A 86 5.90 -0.93 -0.68
C LEU A 86 6.51 -1.29 0.67
N PRO A 87 5.87 -0.91 1.80
CA PRO A 87 6.38 -1.26 3.12
C PRO A 87 6.29 -2.77 3.37
N LEU A 88 7.35 -3.38 3.91
CA LEU A 88 7.29 -4.75 4.41
C LEU A 88 6.45 -4.80 5.69
N VAL A 89 5.70 -5.90 5.86
CA VAL A 89 4.73 -6.05 6.97
C VAL A 89 5.28 -6.91 8.10
N LEU A 90 6.06 -7.94 7.77
CA LEU A 90 6.59 -8.91 8.73
C LEU A 90 8.08 -8.74 9.01
N SER A 91 8.72 -7.73 8.41
CA SER A 91 10.15 -7.46 8.56
C SER A 91 10.46 -5.98 8.33
N PRO A 92 11.57 -5.46 8.85
CA PRO A 92 12.06 -4.12 8.52
C PRO A 92 12.37 -3.98 7.02
N GLY A 93 12.11 -2.80 6.45
CA GLY A 93 12.44 -2.42 5.08
C GLY A 93 11.25 -2.33 4.12
N THR A 94 11.56 -2.37 2.82
CA THR A 94 10.60 -2.21 1.72
C THR A 94 10.80 -3.29 0.68
N SER A 95 9.80 -3.48 -0.19
CA SER A 95 9.92 -4.29 -1.40
C SER A 95 9.44 -3.50 -2.61
N ILE A 96 9.96 -3.83 -3.78
CA ILE A 96 9.50 -3.27 -5.05
C ILE A 96 8.61 -4.29 -5.73
N ALA A 97 7.43 -3.89 -6.17
CA ALA A 97 6.49 -4.79 -6.84
C ALA A 97 5.60 -4.04 -7.85
N CYS A 98 5.08 -4.78 -8.82
CA CYS A 98 3.97 -4.32 -9.66
C CYS A 98 2.67 -4.38 -8.86
N THR A 99 2.02 -3.23 -8.69
CA THR A 99 0.75 -3.09 -7.97
C THR A 99 -0.08 -1.93 -8.56
N THR A 100 -1.22 -1.58 -7.98
CA THR A 100 -1.95 -0.37 -8.36
C THR A 100 -1.51 0.83 -7.51
N ALA A 101 -1.68 2.04 -8.02
CA ALA A 101 -1.44 3.26 -7.23
C ALA A 101 -2.30 3.28 -5.95
N ALA A 102 -3.56 2.83 -6.04
CA ALA A 102 -4.47 2.74 -4.90
C ALA A 102 -3.96 1.76 -3.82
N ASP A 103 -3.43 0.59 -4.22
CA ASP A 103 -2.85 -0.36 -3.26
C ASP A 103 -1.57 0.20 -2.62
N ARG A 104 -0.67 0.81 -3.40
CA ARG A 104 0.52 1.50 -2.86
C ARG A 104 0.12 2.50 -1.78
N ASP A 105 -0.83 3.37 -2.08
CA ASP A 105 -1.26 4.44 -1.17
C ASP A 105 -1.94 3.89 0.08
N ALA A 106 -2.82 2.89 -0.08
CA ALA A 106 -3.47 2.22 1.05
C ALA A 106 -2.44 1.53 1.96
N ARG A 107 -1.43 0.85 1.38
CA ARG A 107 -0.39 0.16 2.14
C ARG A 107 0.49 1.10 2.93
N ILE A 108 0.88 2.23 2.33
CA ILE A 108 1.64 3.29 3.01
C ILE A 108 0.79 3.95 4.09
N ALA A 109 -0.47 4.30 3.81
CA ALA A 109 -1.34 4.94 4.80
C ALA A 109 -1.56 4.07 6.05
N ARG A 110 -1.67 2.74 5.89
CA ARG A 110 -1.82 1.80 7.03
C ARG A 110 -0.64 1.81 8.00
N THR A 111 0.54 2.27 7.56
CA THR A 111 1.70 2.38 8.45
C THR A 111 1.66 3.64 9.32
N GLY A 112 0.83 4.63 8.97
CA GLY A 112 0.81 5.96 9.56
C GLY A 112 1.85 6.94 8.99
N ALA A 113 2.44 6.62 7.83
CA ALA A 113 3.49 7.43 7.18
C ALA A 113 2.97 8.53 6.26
#